data_AF-A0A8S9YIB2-F1
#
_entry.id   AF-A0A8S9YIB2-F1
#
_cell.length_a   1.000
_cell.length_b   1.000
_cell.length_c   1.000
_cell.angle_alpha   90.00
_cell.angle_beta   90.00
_cell.angle_gamma   90.00
#
_symmetry.space_group_name_H-M   'P 1'
#
loop_
_entity.id
_entity.type
_entity.pdbx_description
1 polymer ?
#
loop_
_entity_poly.entity_id
_entity_poly.type
_entity_poly.pdbx_seq_one_letter_code
_entity_poly.pdbx_strand_id
1 'polypeptide(L)' 'MIGSLGSGHFIIWRTFCNKFADQLEDYNFATLFRLDASKGYDPQNTCIVPRIQFLALEIARNRRGVNKSELLRQLQ' A
#
# COMPACT_ATOMS: atom_id res chain seq x y z
N MET A 1 17.50 -5.98 15.66
CA MET A 1 17.39 -7.06 14.67
C MET A 1 16.64 -6.57 13.43
N ILE A 2 17.35 -5.99 12.47
CA ILE A 2 16.97 -6.06 11.05
C ILE A 2 18.29 -6.24 10.30
N GLY A 3 18.95 -7.35 10.61
CA GLY A 3 20.18 -7.81 9.99
C GLY A 3 19.84 -8.93 9.00
N SER A 4 20.29 -8.73 7.76
CA SER A 4 20.72 -9.78 6.82
C SER A 4 19.74 -10.89 6.41
N LEU A 5 18.53 -10.55 5.95
CA LEU A 5 17.71 -11.45 5.11
C LEU A 5 17.04 -10.68 3.95
N GLY A 6 17.59 -10.81 2.73
CA GLY A 6 16.88 -10.60 1.46
C GLY A 6 16.64 -9.15 0.98
N SER A 7 17.70 -8.41 0.66
CA SER A 7 17.66 -7.00 0.19
C SER A 7 16.97 -6.74 -1.17
N GLY A 8 16.61 -7.77 -1.94
CA GLY A 8 16.05 -7.60 -3.29
C GLY A 8 14.67 -6.94 -3.35
N HIS A 9 13.76 -7.31 -2.46
CA HIS A 9 12.38 -6.77 -2.47
C HIS A 9 12.32 -5.28 -2.13
N PHE A 10 13.19 -4.83 -1.21
CA PHE A 10 13.30 -3.43 -0.86
C PHE A 10 13.79 -2.58 -2.04
N ILE A 11 14.76 -3.11 -2.81
CA ILE A 11 15.27 -2.44 -4.01
C ILE A 11 14.16 -2.32 -5.05
N ILE A 12 13.39 -3.39 -5.30
CA ILE A 12 12.27 -3.38 -6.26
C ILE A 12 11.27 -2.26 -5.92
N TRP A 13 10.81 -2.21 -4.67
CA TRP A 13 9.83 -1.22 -4.25
C TRP A 13 10.38 0.21 -4.25
N ARG A 14 11.63 0.40 -3.83
CA ARG A 14 12.28 1.71 -3.89
C ARG A 14 12.41 2.21 -5.33
N THR A 15 12.88 1.35 -6.24
CA THR A 15 12.97 1.68 -7.67
C THR A 15 11.58 1.95 -8.26
N PHE A 16 10.55 1.19 -7.88
CA PHE A 16 9.18 1.47 -8.30
C PHE A 16 8.70 2.84 -7.84
N CYS A 17 8.84 3.16 -6.55
CA CYS A 17 8.39 4.44 -6.00
C CYS A 17 9.07 5.63 -6.67
N ASN A 18 10.40 5.56 -6.84
CA ASN A 18 11.18 6.68 -7.36
C ASN A 18 10.85 7.03 -8.82
N LYS A 19 10.25 6.13 -9.61
CA LYS A 19 9.77 6.44 -10.98
C LYS A 19 8.72 7.54 -11.03
N PHE A 20 8.06 7.81 -9.90
CA PHE A 20 6.97 8.75 -9.80
C PHE A 20 7.35 10.06 -9.10
N ALA A 21 8.62 10.24 -8.74
CA ALA A 21 9.08 11.41 -8.01
C ALA A 21 8.75 12.74 -8.70
N ASP A 22 8.85 12.77 -10.04
CA ASP A 22 8.57 13.97 -10.85
C ASP A 22 7.16 13.98 -11.45
N GLN A 23 6.39 12.90 -11.27
CA GLN A 23 5.04 12.75 -11.85
C GLN A 23 3.93 12.96 -10.83
N LEU A 24 4.21 12.68 -9.56
CA LEU A 24 3.23 12.73 -8.48
C LEU A 24 3.83 13.47 -7.29
N GLU A 25 3.23 14.61 -6.98
CA GLU A 25 3.47 15.31 -5.73
C GLU A 25 3.22 14.35 -4.55
N ASP A 26 4.12 14.39 -3.56
CA ASP A 26 4.03 13.60 -2.34
C ASP A 26 3.92 12.08 -2.57
N TYR A 27 4.53 11.56 -3.65
CA TYR A 27 4.51 10.13 -3.97
C TYR A 27 4.99 9.22 -2.82
N ASN A 28 5.85 9.75 -1.94
CA ASN A 28 6.44 9.04 -0.80
C ASN A 28 5.75 9.32 0.54
N PHE A 29 4.64 10.07 0.55
CA PHE A 29 3.91 10.41 1.77
C PHE A 29 3.42 9.16 2.51
N ALA A 30 3.59 9.16 3.83
CA ALA A 30 3.22 8.04 4.69
C ALA A 30 1.70 7.85 4.69
N THR A 31 1.24 6.69 4.23
CA THR A 31 -0.18 6.35 4.10
C THR A 31 -0.47 5.06 4.85
N LEU A 32 -1.57 5.02 5.61
CA LEU A 32 -2.06 3.78 6.23
C LEU A 32 -2.58 2.83 5.17
N PHE A 33 -2.21 1.56 5.27
CA PHE A 33 -2.58 0.53 4.31
C PHE A 33 -3.04 -0.74 5.03
N ARG A 34 -4.14 -1.32 4.53
CA ARG A 34 -4.70 -2.58 5.02
C ARG A 34 -3.98 -3.77 4.38
N LEU A 35 -3.41 -4.63 5.20
CA LEU A 35 -2.73 -5.86 4.78
C LEU A 35 -3.75 -6.82 4.14
N ASP A 36 -4.86 -7.05 4.83
CA ASP A 36 -6.04 -7.78 4.36
C ASP A 36 -7.17 -6.80 4.02
N ALA A 37 -7.61 -6.82 2.76
CA ALA A 37 -8.66 -5.93 2.26
C ALA A 37 -10.05 -6.27 2.80
N SER A 38 -10.25 -7.48 3.33
CA SER A 38 -11.52 -7.95 3.89
C SER A 38 -11.74 -7.51 5.34
N LYS A 39 -10.74 -6.87 5.96
CA LYS A 39 -10.77 -6.42 7.36
C LYS A 39 -10.63 -4.91 7.42
N GLY A 40 -11.07 -4.31 8.54
CA GLY A 40 -10.91 -2.89 8.83
C GLY A 40 -9.47 -2.49 9.18
N TYR A 41 -9.30 -1.24 9.59
CA TYR A 41 -8.01 -0.77 10.12
C TYR A 41 -7.89 -1.17 11.60
N ASP A 42 -6.88 -1.97 11.90
CA ASP A 42 -6.49 -2.32 13.27
C ASP A 42 -4.96 -2.51 13.35
N PRO A 43 -4.35 -2.55 14.56
CA PRO A 43 -2.88 -2.66 14.71
C PRO A 43 -2.25 -3.89 14.06
N GLN A 44 -2.99 -4.98 13.88
CA GLN A 44 -2.52 -6.23 13.27
C GLN A 44 -2.72 -6.24 11.75
N ASN A 45 -3.71 -5.49 11.25
CA ASN A 45 -4.04 -5.39 9.83
C ASN A 45 -3.52 -4.12 9.13
N THR A 46 -2.82 -3.23 9.84
CA THR A 46 -2.43 -1.92 9.31
C THR A 46 -0.92 -1.75 9.29
N CYS A 47 -0.38 -1.24 8.18
CA CYS A 47 0.99 -0.77 8.10
C CYS A 47 1.08 0.61 7.41
N ILE A 48 2.25 1.23 7.47
CA ILE A 48 2.54 2.48 6.77
C ILE A 48 3.30 2.17 5.49
N VAL A 49 2.81 2.70 4.37
CA VAL A 49 3.46 2.60 3.05
C VAL A 49 3.56 3.98 2.38
N PRO A 50 4.51 4.18 1.45
CA PRO A 50 4.48 5.32 0.53
C PRO A 50 3.16 5.42 -0.24
N ARG A 51 2.65 6.64 -0.44
CA ARG A 51 1.42 6.94 -1.19
C ARG A 51 1.35 6.22 -2.52
N ILE A 52 2.46 6.15 -3.27
CA ILE A 52 2.49 5.47 -4.56
C ILE A 52 2.28 3.96 -4.47
N GLN A 53 2.74 3.31 -3.39
CA GLN A 53 2.48 1.88 -3.16
C GLN A 53 1.01 1.66 -2.82
N PHE A 54 0.45 2.51 -1.95
CA PHE A 54 -0.97 2.52 -1.64
C PHE A 54 -1.82 2.64 -2.91
N LEU A 55 -1.54 3.65 -3.75
CA LEU A 55 -2.28 3.89 -4.98
C LEU A 55 -2.19 2.69 -5.93
N ALA A 56 -0.99 2.14 -6.16
CA ALA A 56 -0.80 1.00 -7.05
C ALA A 56 -1.63 -0.22 -6.61
N LEU A 57 -1.61 -0.54 -5.32
CA LEU A 57 -2.32 -1.70 -4.78
C LEU A 57 -3.83 -1.48 -4.70
N GLU A 58 -4.29 -0.29 -4.27
CA GLU A 58 -5.71 0.04 -4.16
C GLU A 58 -6.37 0.16 -5.54
N ILE A 59 -5.68 0.72 -6.54
CA ILE A 59 -6.17 0.71 -7.93
C ILE A 59 -6.36 -0.73 -8.42
N ALA A 60 -5.41 -1.62 -8.14
CA ALA A 60 -5.53 -3.03 -8.51
C ALA A 60 -6.70 -3.73 -7.77
N ARG A 61 -6.89 -3.46 -6.47
CA ARG A 61 -8.02 -3.96 -5.67
C ARG A 61 -9.36 -3.47 -6.22
N ASN A 62 -9.45 -2.19 -6.60
CA ASN A 62 -10.65 -1.60 -7.20
C ASN A 62 -10.96 -2.25 -8.56
N ARG A 63 -9.96 -2.39 -9.43
CA ARG A 63 -10.11 -3.04 -10.75
C ARG A 63 -10.56 -4.50 -10.64
N ARG A 64 -10.14 -5.21 -9.57
CA ARG A 64 -10.54 -6.59 -9.29
C ARG A 64 -11.87 -6.70 -8.52
N GLY A 65 -12.48 -5.59 -8.13
CA GLY A 65 -13.73 -5.59 -7.36
C GLY A 65 -13.58 -6.09 -5.93
N VAL A 66 -12.36 -6.07 -5.36
CA VAL A 66 -12.11 -6.43 -3.95
C VAL A 66 -12.61 -5.32 -3.02
N ASN A 67 -12.42 -4.06 -3.43
CA ASN A 67 -12.84 -2.86 -2.69
C ASN A 67 -14.15 -2.29 -3.27
N LYS A 68 -15.22 -3.09 -3.27
CA LYS A 68 -16.55 -2.55 -3.61
C LYS A 68 -17.05 -1.66 -2.48
N SER A 69 -17.73 -0.59 -2.83
CA SER A 69 -18.31 0.38 -1.89
C SER A 69 -19.19 -0.27 -0.82
N GLU A 70 -19.96 -1.31 -1.17
CA GLU A 70 -20.78 -2.08 -0.22
C GLU A 70 -19.94 -2.79 0.85
N LEU A 71 -18.82 -3.40 0.43
CA LEU A 71 -17.94 -4.15 1.32
C LEU A 71 -17.19 -3.20 2.26
N LEU A 72 -16.73 -2.06 1.73
CA LEU A 72 -15.98 -1.08 2.53
C LEU A 72 -16.80 -0.47 3.67
N ARG A 73 -18.11 -0.23 3.46
CA ARG A 73 -19.01 0.30 4.50
C ARG A 73 -19.13 -0.62 5.71
N GLN A 74 -18.84 -1.91 5.56
CA GLN A 74 -18.91 -2.90 6.63
C GLN A 74 -17.63 -2.96 7.47
N LEU A 75 -16.56 -2.26 7.05
CA LEU A 75 -15.24 -2.29 7.66
C LEU A 75 -14.90 -1.01 8.45
N GLN A 76 -15.86 -0.10 8.60
CA GLN A 76 -15.72 1.17 9.33
C GLN A 76 -15.87 0.99 10.83
#